data_AF-A0A8T5GSU5-F1
#
_entry.id   AF-A0A8T5GSU5-F1
#
_cell.length_a   1.000
_cell.length_b   1.000
_cell.length_c   1.000
_cell.angle_alpha   90.00
_cell.angle_beta   90.00
_cell.angle_gamma   90.00
#
_symmetry.space_group_name_H-M   'P 1'
#
loop_
_entity.id
_entity.type
_entity.pdbx_description
1 polymer ?
#
loop_
_entity_poly.entity_id
_entity_poly.type
_entity_poly.pdbx_seq_one_letter_code
_entity_poly.pdbx_strand_id
1 'polypeptide(L)'
;SIFPIPDVFVDPIAIADSPSVNSGDKVVWRVSMSNNGDIGVSGRLQYTWEGTDSQSPVIYLDKGETITWDVELTTSLGAHEATFVAGWVPLAGSWDDNPLNNEASGTVSVEAELRLEWWLSSFSILDDEANLAVSPLDAGETYTIGIELTSTETGSLTFDCMDGNNEMLGNTSVAVETRGERVALTCDFVAYAPLSTVRLVPSDPTVTTTFTRTFATVLTDEAIDDLNSNSELGTFTIIGLSALVLIGVLVAAILMTRDREEEVERDIFEYCPACDGELEGDEDRCPHCAFNLKKARKQFHDCDECGESIPDLLDNCVYCGADQDVSSYFEQRTRREPKVKEMVSLPEDEEKDDEIVEGTEDFAQAVKDFGYDEDNLEDEWDENIISAEAEVEAAYDRRNAEQIERENMTEEELEAYDNTVTTTLKSMEDLGNEGVDIDAILKAKGEVISLKDDGDDGSELSASDAKIRGRLYEITGEDGIMPGDKVHVGMKLTDSSMAGNEVSDTTADFTWDSADEEEKPLTDENPESSKAKPARRRAPRRRGAETPQMSECGACGADLAMDAKECGTCGAKFE
;
A
#
# COMPACT_ATOMS: atom_id res chain seq x y z
N SER A 1 43.45 -8.81 -72.84
CA SER A 1 42.28 -8.00 -72.45
C SER A 1 41.77 -8.57 -71.15
N ILE A 2 41.64 -7.74 -70.12
CA ILE A 2 40.88 -8.13 -68.93
C ILE A 2 39.42 -8.10 -69.39
N PHE A 3 38.75 -9.25 -69.36
CA PHE A 3 37.31 -9.29 -69.64
C PHE A 3 36.60 -8.58 -68.48
N PRO A 4 35.54 -7.80 -68.72
CA PRO A 4 34.78 -7.23 -67.62
C PRO A 4 34.16 -8.38 -66.81
N ILE A 5 34.37 -8.35 -65.50
CA ILE A 5 33.92 -9.38 -64.56
C ILE A 5 32.74 -8.78 -63.77
N PRO A 6 31.56 -9.41 -63.75
CA PRO A 6 30.49 -9.05 -62.83
C PRO A 6 30.77 -9.61 -61.43
N ASP A 7 30.52 -8.82 -60.39
CA ASP A 7 30.71 -9.24 -58.99
C ASP A 7 29.66 -8.52 -58.15
N VAL A 8 28.72 -9.28 -57.57
CA VAL A 8 27.75 -8.74 -56.62
C VAL A 8 28.27 -8.99 -55.23
N PHE A 9 28.36 -7.93 -54.45
CA PHE A 9 28.64 -8.01 -53.03
C PHE A 9 27.34 -7.74 -52.28
N VAL A 10 26.91 -8.68 -51.46
CA VAL A 10 25.82 -8.50 -50.51
C VAL A 10 26.45 -8.23 -49.14
N ASP A 11 25.94 -7.21 -48.44
CA ASP A 11 26.35 -6.95 -47.07
C ASP A 11 26.02 -8.18 -46.21
N PRO A 12 26.99 -8.78 -45.49
CA PRO A 12 26.76 -9.97 -44.68
C PRO A 12 25.74 -9.76 -43.56
N ILE A 13 25.44 -8.51 -43.20
CA ILE A 13 24.48 -8.16 -42.16
C ILE A 13 23.17 -7.69 -42.80
N ALA A 14 22.12 -8.49 -42.63
CA ALA A 14 20.76 -8.04 -42.86
C ALA A 14 20.32 -7.20 -41.65
N ILE A 15 19.82 -5.98 -41.89
CA ILE A 15 19.44 -5.04 -40.83
C ILE A 15 17.93 -5.14 -40.61
N ALA A 16 17.52 -5.55 -39.42
CA ALA A 16 16.13 -5.40 -38.98
C ALA A 16 15.85 -3.94 -38.58
N ASP A 17 14.60 -3.51 -38.70
CA ASP A 17 14.14 -2.20 -38.27
C ASP A 17 14.17 -2.02 -36.74
N SER A 18 14.04 -3.11 -35.99
CA SER A 18 14.30 -3.17 -34.55
C SER A 18 15.07 -4.43 -34.13
N PRO A 19 15.89 -4.36 -33.06
CA PRO A 19 16.63 -5.52 -32.55
C PRO A 19 15.75 -6.50 -31.75
N SER A 20 14.60 -6.03 -31.24
CA SER A 20 13.55 -6.87 -30.67
C SER A 20 12.16 -6.42 -31.13
N VAL A 21 11.23 -7.38 -31.20
CA VAL A 21 9.83 -7.19 -31.60
C VAL A 21 8.92 -8.10 -30.78
N ASN A 22 7.63 -7.75 -30.66
CA ASN A 22 6.70 -8.66 -30.03
C ASN A 22 6.34 -9.82 -30.96
N SER A 23 5.83 -10.87 -30.35
CA SER A 23 5.31 -12.03 -31.04
C SER A 23 4.15 -11.69 -31.97
N GLY A 24 4.25 -12.15 -33.22
CA GLY A 24 3.25 -11.88 -34.27
C GLY A 24 3.28 -10.47 -34.86
N ASP A 25 4.17 -9.60 -34.39
CA ASP A 25 4.43 -8.31 -35.03
C ASP A 25 5.22 -8.51 -36.35
N LYS A 26 5.33 -7.43 -37.10
CA LYS A 26 6.03 -7.44 -38.39
C LYS A 26 7.40 -6.79 -38.24
N VAL A 27 8.38 -7.39 -38.91
CA VAL A 27 9.78 -6.94 -38.97
C VAL A 27 10.08 -6.52 -40.39
N VAL A 28 10.71 -5.36 -40.56
CA VAL A 28 11.22 -4.90 -41.86
C VAL A 28 12.70 -5.21 -41.94
N TRP A 29 13.07 -6.12 -42.85
CA TRP A 29 14.44 -6.48 -43.13
C TRP A 29 14.99 -5.65 -44.29
N ARG A 30 16.18 -5.08 -44.10
CA ARG A 30 16.93 -4.37 -45.14
C ARG A 30 18.19 -5.14 -45.51
N VAL A 31 18.34 -5.45 -46.79
CA VAL A 31 19.51 -6.11 -47.35
C VAL A 31 20.17 -5.18 -48.35
N SER A 32 21.42 -4.78 -48.07
CA SER A 32 22.19 -3.92 -48.97
C SER A 32 23.06 -4.76 -49.89
N MET A 33 23.07 -4.42 -51.18
CA MET A 33 23.89 -5.09 -52.18
C MET A 33 24.51 -4.07 -53.13
N SER A 34 25.74 -4.34 -53.57
CA SER A 34 26.50 -3.49 -54.48
C SER A 34 27.14 -4.31 -55.59
N ASN A 35 27.05 -3.83 -56.82
CA ASN A 35 27.77 -4.43 -57.94
C ASN A 35 29.18 -3.85 -58.04
N ASN A 36 30.17 -4.61 -57.58
CA ASN A 36 31.60 -4.27 -57.66
C ASN A 36 32.21 -4.59 -59.03
N GLY A 37 31.43 -5.22 -59.91
CA GLY A 37 31.86 -5.60 -61.25
C GLY A 37 31.90 -4.46 -62.27
N ASP A 38 32.35 -4.81 -63.47
CA ASP A 38 32.50 -3.88 -64.60
C ASP A 38 31.29 -3.84 -65.56
N ILE A 39 30.29 -4.70 -65.35
CA ILE A 39 29.07 -4.81 -66.16
C ILE A 39 27.83 -4.86 -65.27
N GLY A 40 26.68 -4.44 -65.82
CA GLY A 40 25.39 -4.59 -65.14
C GLY A 40 24.98 -6.05 -65.00
N VAL A 41 24.29 -6.35 -63.91
CA VAL A 41 23.85 -7.70 -63.52
C VAL A 41 22.37 -7.71 -63.16
N SER A 42 21.77 -8.90 -63.21
CA SER A 42 20.37 -9.09 -62.85
C SER A 42 20.22 -10.40 -62.10
N GLY A 43 19.48 -10.38 -61.00
CA GLY A 43 19.27 -11.54 -60.14
C GLY A 43 18.09 -11.36 -59.20
N ARG A 44 18.01 -12.24 -58.21
CA ARG A 44 17.03 -12.22 -57.13
C ARG A 44 17.71 -12.57 -55.83
N LEU A 45 17.18 -12.08 -54.72
CA LEU A 45 17.48 -12.62 -53.40
C LEU A 45 16.57 -13.82 -53.15
N GLN A 46 17.15 -14.96 -52.83
CA GLN A 46 16.45 -16.08 -52.19
C GLN A 46 16.64 -15.93 -50.70
N TYR A 47 15.56 -15.89 -49.94
CA TYR A 47 15.64 -15.70 -48.50
C TYR A 47 14.80 -16.72 -47.75
N THR A 48 15.26 -17.06 -46.56
CA THR A 48 14.58 -17.94 -45.62
C THR A 48 14.25 -17.13 -44.36
N TRP A 49 12.99 -17.17 -43.96
CA TRP A 49 12.48 -16.53 -42.75
C TRP A 49 11.73 -17.56 -41.92
N GLU A 50 12.21 -17.83 -40.70
CA GLU A 50 11.58 -18.79 -39.77
C GLU A 50 11.25 -20.15 -40.41
N GLY A 51 12.16 -20.65 -41.26
CA GLY A 51 12.00 -21.92 -41.98
C GLY A 51 11.10 -21.87 -43.22
N THR A 52 10.61 -20.68 -43.60
CA THR A 52 9.87 -20.46 -44.85
C THR A 52 10.76 -19.84 -45.91
N ASP A 53 10.92 -20.52 -47.05
CA ASP A 53 11.70 -20.05 -48.18
C ASP A 53 10.86 -19.17 -49.13
N SER A 54 11.43 -18.05 -49.57
CA SER A 54 10.80 -17.13 -50.52
C SER A 54 11.86 -16.42 -51.38
N GLN A 55 11.41 -15.57 -52.31
CA GLN A 55 12.29 -14.87 -53.24
C GLN A 55 11.83 -13.44 -53.52
N SER A 56 12.80 -12.55 -53.74
CA SER A 56 12.53 -11.16 -54.13
C SER A 56 12.04 -11.06 -55.59
N PRO A 57 11.46 -9.89 -55.96
CA PRO A 57 11.38 -9.47 -57.36
C PRO A 57 12.75 -9.46 -58.04
N VAL A 58 12.76 -9.37 -59.38
CA VAL A 58 14.02 -9.23 -60.12
C VAL A 58 14.65 -7.89 -59.78
N ILE A 59 15.92 -7.92 -59.39
CA ILE A 59 16.73 -6.75 -59.09
C ILE A 59 17.74 -6.59 -60.24
N TYR A 60 17.88 -5.36 -60.70
CA TYR A 60 18.86 -4.96 -61.71
C TYR A 60 19.86 -4.04 -61.03
N LEU A 61 21.16 -4.33 -61.20
CA LEU A 61 22.24 -3.52 -60.66
C LEU A 61 23.15 -3.09 -61.81
N ASP A 62 23.24 -1.80 -62.06
CA ASP A 62 24.20 -1.21 -62.98
C ASP A 62 25.63 -1.30 -62.41
N LYS A 63 26.61 -0.93 -63.24
CA LYS A 63 28.02 -0.92 -62.85
C LYS A 63 28.25 0.01 -61.66
N GLY A 64 28.77 -0.52 -60.55
CA GLY A 64 29.07 0.27 -59.35
C GLY A 64 27.83 0.77 -58.61
N GLU A 65 26.65 0.24 -58.93
CA GLU A 65 25.41 0.61 -58.26
C GLU A 65 25.24 -0.14 -56.93
N THR A 66 24.72 0.56 -55.93
CA THR A 66 24.33 0.01 -54.63
C THR A 66 22.83 0.20 -54.45
N ILE A 67 22.12 -0.87 -54.10
CA ILE A 67 20.68 -0.85 -53.80
C ILE A 67 20.46 -1.51 -52.44
N THR A 68 19.48 -0.99 -51.71
CA THR A 68 18.94 -1.65 -50.52
C THR A 68 17.57 -2.22 -50.87
N TRP A 69 17.36 -3.50 -50.59
CA TRP A 69 16.09 -4.18 -50.75
C TRP A 69 15.44 -4.37 -49.38
N ASP A 70 14.17 -3.97 -49.28
CA ASP A 70 13.39 -4.05 -48.04
C ASP A 70 12.25 -5.07 -48.18
N VAL A 71 11.97 -5.83 -47.13
CA VAL A 71 10.83 -6.75 -47.03
C VAL A 71 10.21 -6.73 -45.64
N GLU A 72 8.88 -6.73 -45.59
CA GLU A 72 8.10 -6.80 -44.36
C GLU A 72 7.64 -8.26 -44.14
N LEU A 73 8.04 -8.86 -43.02
CA LEU A 73 7.79 -10.26 -42.67
C LEU A 73 7.19 -10.36 -41.28
N THR A 74 6.17 -11.20 -41.10
CA THR A 74 5.51 -11.44 -39.81
C THR A 74 6.27 -12.51 -39.03
N THR A 75 6.50 -12.29 -37.74
CA THR A 75 7.14 -13.27 -36.84
C THR A 75 6.18 -14.39 -36.46
N SER A 76 6.75 -15.53 -36.08
CA SER A 76 6.02 -16.65 -35.51
C SER A 76 5.62 -16.37 -34.06
N LEU A 77 4.66 -17.13 -33.56
CA LEU A 77 4.13 -16.94 -32.21
C LEU A 77 5.06 -17.54 -31.14
N GLY A 78 5.14 -16.90 -29.97
CA GLY A 78 5.98 -17.28 -28.83
C GLY A 78 7.34 -16.58 -28.79
N ALA A 79 8.01 -16.65 -27.63
CA ALA A 79 9.35 -16.07 -27.44
C ALA A 79 10.41 -16.97 -28.08
N HIS A 80 11.20 -16.42 -29.00
CA HIS A 80 12.26 -17.13 -29.69
C HIS A 80 13.20 -16.16 -30.43
N GLU A 81 14.32 -16.66 -30.95
CA GLU A 81 15.18 -15.91 -31.87
C GLU A 81 14.78 -16.19 -33.31
N ALA A 82 14.27 -15.18 -34.01
CA ALA A 82 13.92 -15.29 -35.42
C ALA A 82 15.16 -14.97 -36.28
N THR A 83 15.48 -15.89 -37.18
CA THR A 83 16.65 -15.79 -38.07
C THR A 83 16.22 -15.50 -39.50
N PHE A 84 16.91 -14.54 -40.12
CA PHE A 84 16.73 -14.17 -41.51
C PHE A 84 18.03 -14.44 -42.27
N VAL A 85 17.95 -15.15 -43.38
CA VAL A 85 19.08 -15.40 -44.27
C VAL A 85 18.66 -15.08 -45.69
N ALA A 86 19.45 -14.30 -46.42
CA ALA A 86 19.20 -13.95 -47.82
C ALA A 86 20.45 -14.13 -48.67
N GLY A 87 20.34 -14.86 -49.78
CA GLY A 87 21.40 -15.11 -50.74
C GLY A 87 21.08 -14.53 -52.12
N TRP A 88 22.04 -13.85 -52.76
CA TRP A 88 21.93 -13.41 -54.14
C TRP A 88 22.11 -14.57 -55.13
N VAL A 89 21.17 -14.67 -56.07
CA VAL A 89 21.19 -15.66 -57.15
C VAL A 89 21.06 -14.95 -58.50
N PRO A 90 22.06 -15.03 -59.40
CA PRO A 90 21.99 -14.42 -60.72
C PRO A 90 20.95 -15.11 -61.62
N LEU A 91 20.28 -14.33 -62.46
CA LEU A 91 19.34 -14.84 -63.46
C LEU A 91 20.06 -15.49 -64.65
N ALA A 92 19.32 -16.28 -65.43
CA ALA A 92 19.83 -16.88 -66.66
C ALA A 92 20.35 -15.81 -67.62
N GLY A 93 21.66 -15.83 -67.90
CA GLY A 93 22.34 -14.83 -68.74
C GLY A 93 23.04 -13.71 -67.97
N SER A 94 22.92 -13.68 -66.65
CA SER A 94 23.78 -12.91 -65.75
C SER A 94 24.80 -13.84 -65.08
N TRP A 95 25.89 -13.26 -64.60
CA TRP A 95 26.97 -14.00 -63.95
C TRP A 95 27.40 -13.26 -62.70
N ASP A 96 27.97 -14.00 -61.77
CA ASP A 96 28.58 -13.47 -60.57
C ASP A 96 29.89 -14.23 -60.34
N ASP A 97 31.00 -13.50 -60.25
CA ASP A 97 32.34 -14.10 -60.24
C ASP A 97 32.69 -14.74 -58.90
N ASN A 98 32.19 -14.16 -57.81
CA ASN A 98 32.42 -14.67 -56.48
C ASN A 98 31.07 -15.08 -55.85
N PRO A 99 30.83 -16.39 -55.62
CA PRO A 99 29.61 -16.84 -54.97
C PRO A 99 29.69 -16.78 -53.43
N LEU A 100 30.83 -16.40 -52.85
CA LEU A 100 31.07 -16.46 -51.40
C LEU A 100 30.74 -15.16 -50.66
N ASN A 101 30.43 -14.07 -51.37
CA ASN A 101 30.11 -12.73 -50.84
C ASN A 101 28.66 -12.34 -51.11
N ASN A 102 27.78 -13.34 -51.19
CA ASN A 102 26.41 -13.18 -51.70
C ASN A 102 25.35 -13.39 -50.63
N GLU A 103 25.74 -13.58 -49.39
CA GLU A 103 24.83 -13.98 -48.32
C GLU A 103 24.80 -12.93 -47.23
N ALA A 104 23.59 -12.51 -46.87
CA ALA A 104 23.27 -11.69 -45.71
C ALA A 104 22.57 -12.55 -44.66
N SER A 105 22.91 -12.34 -43.39
CA SER A 105 22.22 -12.95 -42.26
C SER A 105 21.90 -11.91 -41.20
N GLY A 106 20.81 -12.13 -40.47
CA GLY A 106 20.40 -11.28 -39.37
C GLY A 106 19.53 -12.05 -38.39
N THR A 107 19.50 -11.60 -37.14
CA THR A 107 18.70 -12.19 -36.08
C THR A 107 17.94 -11.09 -35.34
N VAL A 108 16.71 -11.38 -34.94
CA VAL A 108 15.89 -10.50 -34.12
C VAL A 108 15.32 -11.30 -32.94
N SER A 109 15.29 -10.68 -31.76
CA SER A 109 14.69 -11.29 -30.57
C SER A 109 13.18 -11.08 -30.62
N VAL A 110 12.40 -12.15 -30.66
CA VAL A 110 10.95 -12.10 -30.56
C VAL A 110 10.57 -12.27 -29.10
N GLU A 111 10.07 -11.19 -28.51
CA GLU A 111 9.60 -11.14 -27.12
C GLU A 111 8.12 -11.54 -27.06
N ALA A 112 7.76 -12.34 -26.06
CA ALA A 112 6.37 -12.75 -25.81
C ALA A 112 6.07 -12.65 -24.31
N GLU A 113 6.15 -11.43 -23.78
CA GLU A 113 5.68 -11.14 -22.43
C GLU A 113 4.15 -11.12 -22.45
N LEU A 114 3.54 -12.18 -21.91
CA LEU A 114 2.11 -12.23 -21.69
C LEU A 114 1.70 -11.04 -20.82
N ARG A 115 0.68 -10.29 -21.22
CA ARG A 115 0.01 -9.33 -20.33
C ARG A 115 -1.49 -9.55 -20.39
N LEU A 116 -2.09 -9.64 -19.21
CA LEU A 116 -3.52 -9.90 -19.05
C LEU A 116 -4.15 -8.74 -18.28
N GLU A 117 -5.26 -8.23 -18.81
CA GLU A 117 -6.06 -7.18 -18.16
C GLU A 117 -7.41 -7.74 -17.70
N TRP A 118 -7.81 -7.39 -16.47
CA TRP A 118 -9.08 -7.80 -15.89
C TRP A 118 -10.25 -7.11 -16.57
N TRP A 119 -11.19 -7.89 -17.11
CA TRP A 119 -12.42 -7.37 -17.68
C TRP A 119 -13.50 -7.28 -16.60
N LEU A 120 -13.42 -6.24 -15.77
CA LEU A 120 -14.24 -6.10 -14.55
C LEU A 120 -15.76 -6.16 -14.79
N SER A 121 -16.25 -5.83 -15.99
CA SER A 121 -17.68 -5.89 -16.31
C SER A 121 -18.21 -7.30 -16.61
N SER A 122 -17.33 -8.30 -16.78
CA SER A 122 -17.73 -9.73 -16.84
C SER A 122 -17.90 -10.36 -15.45
N PHE A 123 -17.57 -9.65 -14.38
CA PHE A 123 -17.60 -10.21 -13.04
C PHE A 123 -19.01 -10.66 -12.66
N SER A 124 -19.13 -11.91 -12.23
CA SER A 124 -20.37 -12.51 -11.75
C SER A 124 -20.10 -13.49 -10.61
N ILE A 125 -21.13 -13.73 -9.80
CA ILE A 125 -21.11 -14.73 -8.74
C ILE A 125 -22.34 -15.59 -8.95
N LEU A 126 -22.15 -16.90 -8.90
CA LEU A 126 -23.19 -17.90 -9.04
C LEU A 126 -23.35 -18.65 -7.72
N ASP A 127 -24.60 -19.00 -7.39
CA ASP A 127 -24.89 -19.98 -6.34
C ASP A 127 -24.63 -21.42 -6.83
N ASP A 128 -24.81 -22.39 -5.94
CA ASP A 128 -24.64 -23.83 -6.23
C ASP A 128 -25.62 -24.35 -7.30
N GLU A 129 -26.73 -23.65 -7.52
CA GLU A 129 -27.70 -23.90 -8.59
C GLU A 129 -27.44 -23.12 -9.89
N ALA A 130 -26.29 -22.44 -9.97
CA ALA A 130 -25.83 -21.65 -11.11
C ALA A 130 -26.73 -20.44 -11.47
N ASN A 131 -27.46 -19.89 -10.50
CA ASN A 131 -28.15 -18.60 -10.62
C ASN A 131 -27.25 -17.48 -10.10
N LEU A 132 -27.52 -16.24 -10.52
CA LEU A 132 -26.80 -15.07 -10.01
C LEU A 132 -27.04 -14.90 -8.52
N ALA A 133 -25.97 -14.99 -7.73
CA ALA A 133 -26.03 -14.81 -6.29
C ALA A 133 -26.38 -13.36 -5.94
N VAL A 134 -27.22 -13.18 -4.92
CA VAL A 134 -27.62 -11.87 -4.41
C VAL A 134 -26.85 -11.59 -3.12
N SER A 135 -26.32 -10.38 -3.00
CA SER A 135 -25.66 -9.94 -1.76
C SER A 135 -26.69 -9.45 -0.73
N PRO A 136 -26.51 -9.70 0.58
CA PRO A 136 -25.40 -10.42 1.20
C PRO A 136 -25.48 -11.94 0.98
N LEU A 137 -24.33 -12.62 0.92
CA LEU A 137 -24.26 -14.07 0.73
C LEU A 137 -24.56 -14.80 2.05
N ASP A 138 -25.06 -16.02 1.96
CA ASP A 138 -25.38 -16.85 3.12
C ASP A 138 -24.14 -17.65 3.56
N ALA A 139 -23.77 -17.54 4.83
CA ALA A 139 -22.60 -18.21 5.38
C ALA A 139 -22.81 -19.72 5.48
N GLY A 140 -21.79 -20.49 5.09
CA GLY A 140 -21.84 -21.94 4.99
C GLY A 140 -22.20 -22.46 3.60
N GLU A 141 -22.73 -21.61 2.72
CA GLU A 141 -23.07 -21.96 1.34
C GLU A 141 -21.86 -21.82 0.40
N THR A 142 -21.91 -22.56 -0.71
CA THR A 142 -20.85 -22.59 -1.72
C THR A 142 -21.23 -21.70 -2.90
N TYR A 143 -20.33 -20.83 -3.33
CA TYR A 143 -20.53 -19.90 -4.44
C TYR A 143 -19.38 -19.99 -5.45
N THR A 144 -19.68 -19.73 -6.72
CA THR A 144 -18.68 -19.69 -7.80
C THR A 144 -18.50 -18.25 -8.28
N ILE A 145 -17.29 -17.70 -8.19
CA ILE A 145 -16.96 -16.42 -8.84
C ILE A 145 -16.53 -16.69 -10.27
N GLY A 146 -17.00 -15.87 -11.21
CA GLY A 146 -16.59 -15.87 -12.61
C GLY A 146 -16.10 -14.48 -13.02
N ILE A 147 -14.92 -14.39 -13.64
CA ILE A 147 -14.39 -13.16 -14.23
C ILE A 147 -13.54 -13.46 -15.46
N GLU A 148 -13.65 -12.63 -16.49
CA GLU A 148 -12.85 -12.74 -17.71
C GLU A 148 -11.61 -11.83 -17.67
N LEU A 149 -10.55 -12.28 -18.34
CA LEU A 149 -9.36 -11.49 -18.66
C LEU A 149 -9.26 -11.32 -20.17
N THR A 150 -8.71 -10.18 -20.59
CA THR A 150 -8.37 -9.92 -21.99
C THR A 150 -6.87 -9.97 -22.15
N SER A 151 -6.38 -10.72 -23.14
CA SER A 151 -4.95 -10.82 -23.39
C SER A 151 -4.46 -9.81 -24.41
N THR A 152 -3.36 -9.13 -24.13
CA THR A 152 -2.67 -8.30 -25.12
C THR A 152 -1.69 -9.09 -25.97
N GLU A 153 -1.17 -10.22 -25.46
CA GLU A 153 -0.15 -11.06 -26.09
C GLU A 153 -0.46 -12.56 -25.87
N THR A 154 0.28 -13.47 -26.52
CA THR A 154 0.08 -14.92 -26.32
C THR A 154 0.94 -15.46 -25.17
N GLY A 155 0.49 -16.51 -24.49
CA GLY A 155 1.25 -17.13 -23.41
C GLY A 155 0.40 -18.00 -22.50
N SER A 156 1.01 -18.55 -21.46
CA SER A 156 0.30 -19.36 -20.46
C SER A 156 0.59 -18.87 -19.05
N LEU A 157 -0.43 -18.80 -18.21
CA LEU A 157 -0.33 -18.41 -16.81
C LEU A 157 -1.23 -19.27 -15.93
N THR A 158 -0.80 -19.55 -14.71
CA THR A 158 -1.61 -20.23 -13.71
C THR A 158 -2.10 -19.23 -12.67
N PHE A 159 -3.36 -19.37 -12.26
CA PHE A 159 -3.99 -18.58 -11.22
C PHE A 159 -4.33 -19.47 -10.04
N ASP A 160 -3.90 -19.06 -8.84
CA ASP A 160 -4.27 -19.68 -7.58
C ASP A 160 -5.44 -18.92 -6.98
N CYS A 161 -6.52 -19.62 -6.70
CA CYS A 161 -7.64 -19.05 -5.97
C CYS A 161 -7.43 -19.28 -4.47
N MET A 162 -7.45 -18.19 -3.71
CA MET A 162 -7.28 -18.17 -2.27
C MET A 162 -8.44 -17.45 -1.58
N ASP A 163 -8.75 -17.89 -0.37
CA ASP A 163 -9.71 -17.22 0.50
C ASP A 163 -9.07 -16.05 1.29
N GLY A 164 -9.86 -15.42 2.18
CA GLY A 164 -9.39 -14.36 3.07
C GLY A 164 -8.39 -14.82 4.15
N ASN A 165 -8.29 -16.12 4.40
CA ASN A 165 -7.37 -16.74 5.36
C ASN A 165 -6.09 -17.29 4.69
N ASN A 166 -5.91 -17.05 3.38
CA ASN A 166 -4.86 -17.61 2.53
C ASN A 166 -4.90 -19.14 2.40
N GLU A 167 -6.07 -19.76 2.55
CA GLU A 167 -6.30 -21.15 2.17
C GLU A 167 -6.49 -21.24 0.65
N MET A 168 -5.77 -22.17 0.02
CA MET A 168 -5.88 -22.42 -1.42
C MET A 168 -7.15 -23.22 -1.71
N LEU A 169 -8.07 -22.62 -2.44
CA LEU A 169 -9.35 -23.22 -2.83
C LEU A 169 -9.21 -24.04 -4.13
N GLY A 170 -8.35 -23.59 -5.04
CA GLY A 170 -8.10 -24.29 -6.31
C GLY A 170 -7.11 -23.55 -7.19
N ASN A 171 -6.72 -24.16 -8.31
CA ASN A 171 -5.87 -23.55 -9.31
C ASN A 171 -6.51 -23.66 -10.71
N THR A 172 -6.24 -22.66 -11.56
CA THR A 172 -6.71 -22.63 -12.94
C THR A 172 -5.56 -22.26 -13.87
N SER A 173 -5.25 -23.11 -14.84
CA SER A 173 -4.26 -22.81 -15.88
C SER A 173 -4.93 -22.20 -17.11
N VAL A 174 -4.46 -21.03 -17.53
CA VAL A 174 -4.91 -20.31 -18.70
C VAL A 174 -3.82 -20.35 -19.78
N ALA A 175 -4.20 -20.70 -21.01
CA ALA A 175 -3.35 -20.59 -22.18
C ALA A 175 -4.05 -19.72 -23.22
N VAL A 176 -3.39 -18.64 -23.64
CA VAL A 176 -3.83 -17.71 -24.66
C VAL A 176 -3.09 -18.06 -25.95
N GLU A 177 -3.82 -18.62 -26.91
CA GLU A 177 -3.26 -19.00 -28.21
C GLU A 177 -3.30 -17.84 -29.21
N THR A 178 -4.26 -16.92 -29.04
CA THR A 178 -4.47 -15.80 -29.97
C THR A 178 -4.45 -14.44 -29.27
N ARG A 179 -3.86 -13.44 -29.94
CA ARG A 179 -3.83 -12.07 -29.44
C ARG A 179 -5.24 -11.49 -29.31
N GLY A 180 -5.56 -10.86 -28.18
CA GLY A 180 -6.88 -10.29 -27.93
C GLY A 180 -7.94 -11.31 -27.51
N GLU A 181 -7.55 -12.56 -27.25
CA GLU A 181 -8.45 -13.59 -26.74
C GLU A 181 -8.91 -13.26 -25.32
N ARG A 182 -10.16 -13.60 -25.03
CA ARG A 182 -10.75 -13.48 -23.70
C ARG A 182 -10.78 -14.83 -23.04
N VAL A 183 -10.29 -14.89 -21.80
CA VAL A 183 -10.28 -16.12 -21.02
C VAL A 183 -11.09 -15.93 -19.75
N ALA A 184 -12.01 -16.85 -19.48
CA ALA A 184 -12.78 -16.88 -18.25
C ALA A 184 -12.04 -17.64 -17.15
N LEU A 185 -11.96 -17.04 -15.96
CA LEU A 185 -11.54 -17.67 -14.72
C LEU A 185 -12.75 -17.92 -13.84
N THR A 186 -12.81 -19.12 -13.25
CA THR A 186 -13.85 -19.50 -12.28
C THR A 186 -13.20 -20.02 -11.01
N CYS A 187 -13.75 -19.65 -9.85
CA CYS A 187 -13.32 -20.20 -8.58
C CYS A 187 -14.51 -20.43 -7.64
N ASP A 188 -14.56 -21.62 -7.05
CA ASP A 188 -15.53 -22.00 -6.05
C ASP A 188 -15.01 -21.68 -4.65
N PHE A 189 -15.85 -21.07 -3.81
CA PHE A 189 -15.52 -20.72 -2.42
C PHE A 189 -16.72 -20.92 -1.50
N VAL A 190 -16.46 -21.17 -0.23
CA VAL A 190 -17.49 -21.23 0.81
C VAL A 190 -17.56 -19.87 1.51
N ALA A 191 -18.77 -19.34 1.68
CA ALA A 191 -18.98 -18.06 2.35
C ALA A 191 -18.82 -18.16 3.87
N TYR A 192 -18.02 -17.26 4.45
CA TYR A 192 -17.81 -17.08 5.89
C TYR A 192 -18.32 -15.72 6.35
N ALA A 193 -19.07 -15.68 7.46
CA ALA A 193 -19.56 -14.44 8.09
C ALA A 193 -18.47 -13.76 8.96
N PRO A 194 -18.44 -12.41 9.04
CA PRO A 194 -19.36 -11.44 8.44
C PRO A 194 -18.95 -10.97 7.03
N LEU A 195 -17.75 -11.35 6.58
CA LEU A 195 -17.19 -10.95 5.30
C LEU A 195 -16.46 -12.14 4.67
N SER A 196 -16.75 -12.44 3.41
CA SER A 196 -16.01 -13.41 2.62
C SER A 196 -15.08 -12.70 1.65
N THR A 197 -13.82 -13.07 1.64
CA THR A 197 -12.82 -12.52 0.74
C THR A 197 -12.32 -13.61 -0.19
N VAL A 198 -12.25 -13.33 -1.49
CA VAL A 198 -11.69 -14.22 -2.50
C VAL A 198 -10.62 -13.48 -3.29
N ARG A 199 -9.51 -14.16 -3.53
CA ARG A 199 -8.32 -13.63 -4.21
C ARG A 199 -7.93 -14.58 -5.34
N LEU A 200 -7.79 -14.06 -6.56
CA LEU A 200 -7.17 -14.77 -7.68
C LEU A 200 -5.75 -14.23 -7.85
N VAL A 201 -4.76 -15.03 -7.48
CA VAL A 201 -3.35 -14.66 -7.51
C VAL A 201 -2.68 -15.32 -8.71
N PRO A 202 -2.09 -14.55 -9.64
CA PRO A 202 -1.32 -15.12 -10.74
C PRO A 202 0.02 -15.68 -10.23
N SER A 203 0.51 -16.74 -10.86
CA SER A 203 1.85 -17.27 -10.58
C SER A 203 2.98 -16.29 -10.90
N ASP A 204 2.74 -15.39 -11.84
CA ASP A 204 3.64 -14.32 -12.21
C ASP A 204 2.94 -12.96 -12.06
N PRO A 205 3.32 -12.15 -11.05
CA PRO A 205 2.71 -10.83 -10.81
C PRO A 205 3.12 -9.77 -11.84
N THR A 206 4.09 -10.06 -12.72
CA THR A 206 4.47 -9.13 -13.80
C THR A 206 3.49 -9.16 -14.97
N VAL A 207 2.82 -10.30 -15.17
CA VAL A 207 1.85 -10.53 -16.25
C VAL A 207 0.50 -9.88 -15.97
N THR A 208 0.05 -9.96 -14.72
CA THR A 208 -1.22 -9.36 -14.28
C THR A 208 -1.25 -9.16 -12.77
N THR A 209 -2.15 -8.30 -12.29
CA THR A 209 -2.30 -8.02 -10.86
C THR A 209 -3.21 -9.04 -10.19
N THR A 210 -3.08 -9.20 -8.87
CA THR A 210 -4.00 -10.03 -8.08
C THR A 210 -5.40 -9.41 -8.08
N PHE A 211 -6.42 -10.19 -8.43
CA PHE A 211 -7.82 -9.78 -8.29
C PHE A 211 -8.33 -10.15 -6.91
N THR A 212 -8.83 -9.16 -6.15
CA THR A 212 -9.38 -9.37 -4.80
C THR A 212 -10.79 -8.81 -4.72
N ARG A 213 -11.72 -9.58 -4.16
CA ARG A 213 -13.09 -9.14 -3.86
C ARG A 213 -13.52 -9.56 -2.48
N THR A 214 -14.27 -8.67 -1.84
CA THR A 214 -14.87 -8.88 -0.53
C THR A 214 -16.39 -8.79 -0.66
N PHE A 215 -17.09 -9.69 0.02
CA PHE A 215 -18.54 -9.82 -0.01
C PHE A 215 -19.09 -9.76 1.41
N ALA A 216 -20.19 -9.04 1.59
CA ALA A 216 -20.95 -9.07 2.83
C ALA A 216 -21.65 -10.41 2.96
N THR A 217 -21.53 -11.04 4.12
CA THR A 217 -22.08 -12.38 4.36
C THR A 217 -22.82 -12.43 5.69
N VAL A 218 -23.98 -13.10 5.68
CA VAL A 218 -24.88 -13.22 6.83
C VAL A 218 -24.92 -14.66 7.32
N LEU A 219 -25.03 -14.84 8.63
CA LEU A 219 -25.24 -16.17 9.21
C LEU A 219 -26.67 -16.61 8.90
N THR A 220 -26.83 -17.84 8.42
CA THR A 220 -28.15 -18.46 8.28
C THR A 220 -28.74 -18.78 9.66
N ASP A 221 -30.07 -18.83 9.75
CA ASP A 221 -30.77 -19.18 11.00
C ASP A 221 -30.30 -20.54 11.56
N GLU A 222 -29.92 -21.48 10.69
CA GLU A 222 -29.37 -22.80 11.02
C GLU A 222 -27.97 -22.70 11.65
N ALA A 223 -27.09 -21.86 11.09
CA ALA A 223 -25.76 -21.61 11.66
C ALA A 223 -25.84 -20.90 13.02
N ILE A 224 -26.84 -20.04 13.22
CA ILE A 224 -27.11 -19.39 14.51
C ILE A 224 -27.61 -20.42 15.55
N ASP A 225 -28.45 -21.37 15.16
CA ASP A 225 -28.96 -22.42 16.05
C ASP A 225 -27.83 -23.38 16.51
N ASP A 226 -26.90 -23.72 15.61
CA ASP A 226 -25.70 -24.52 15.93
C ASP A 226 -24.72 -23.78 16.88
N LEU A 227 -24.57 -22.47 16.74
CA LEU A 227 -23.81 -21.63 17.68
C LEU A 227 -24.50 -21.58 19.06
N ASN A 228 -25.82 -21.45 19.08
CA ASN A 228 -26.60 -21.37 20.32
C ASN A 228 -26.60 -22.71 21.08
N SER A 229 -26.70 -23.84 20.39
CA SER A 229 -26.70 -25.18 20.99
C SER A 229 -25.40 -25.51 21.74
N ASN A 230 -24.25 -25.03 21.24
CA ASN A 230 -22.95 -25.17 21.92
C ASN A 230 -22.80 -24.18 23.10
N SER A 231 -23.48 -23.03 23.07
CA SER A 231 -23.38 -22.01 24.13
C SER A 231 -24.22 -22.34 25.38
N GLU A 232 -25.40 -22.97 25.22
CA GLU A 232 -26.31 -23.26 26.34
C GLU A 232 -25.74 -24.31 27.31
N LEU A 233 -24.98 -25.29 26.82
CA LEU A 233 -24.37 -26.34 27.66
C LEU A 233 -23.10 -25.87 28.38
N GLY A 234 -22.31 -24.98 27.76
CA GLY A 234 -21.06 -24.47 28.35
C GLY A 234 -21.27 -23.42 29.44
N THR A 235 -22.23 -22.51 29.26
CA THR A 235 -22.46 -21.41 30.21
C THR A 235 -23.17 -21.87 31.48
N PHE A 236 -24.17 -22.74 31.39
CA PHE A 236 -24.87 -23.28 32.57
C PHE A 236 -23.96 -24.11 33.49
N THR A 237 -22.98 -24.82 32.93
CA THR A 237 -22.05 -25.64 33.72
C THR A 237 -20.99 -24.80 34.44
N ILE A 238 -20.46 -23.76 33.79
CA ILE A 238 -19.47 -22.84 34.40
C ILE A 238 -20.12 -21.99 35.49
N ILE A 239 -21.32 -21.46 35.27
CA ILE A 239 -22.05 -20.67 36.28
C ILE A 239 -22.44 -21.55 37.48
N GLY A 240 -22.83 -22.81 37.24
CA GLY A 240 -23.11 -23.77 38.32
C GLY A 240 -21.89 -24.08 39.19
N LEU A 241 -20.72 -24.27 38.56
CA LEU A 241 -19.47 -24.52 39.29
C LEU A 241 -18.95 -23.29 40.04
N SER A 242 -19.04 -22.10 39.45
CA SER A 242 -18.60 -20.86 40.12
C SER A 242 -19.48 -20.51 41.32
N ALA A 243 -20.79 -20.74 41.23
CA ALA A 243 -21.71 -20.57 42.36
C ALA A 243 -21.38 -21.53 43.51
N LEU A 244 -21.02 -22.79 43.23
CA LEU A 244 -20.61 -23.75 44.26
C LEU A 244 -19.30 -23.35 44.94
N VAL A 245 -18.33 -22.81 44.18
CA VAL A 245 -17.07 -22.29 44.75
C VAL A 245 -17.35 -21.09 45.66
N LEU A 246 -18.20 -20.15 45.24
CA LEU A 246 -18.56 -18.98 46.06
C LEU A 246 -19.32 -19.37 47.33
N ILE A 247 -20.20 -20.38 47.27
CA ILE A 247 -20.85 -20.94 48.46
C ILE A 247 -19.80 -21.57 49.39
N GLY A 248 -18.81 -22.29 48.83
CA GLY A 248 -17.70 -22.83 49.61
C GLY A 248 -16.87 -21.76 50.31
N VAL A 249 -16.54 -20.66 49.63
CA VAL A 249 -15.83 -19.51 50.20
C VAL A 249 -16.65 -18.84 51.31
N LEU A 250 -17.97 -18.69 51.13
CA LEU A 250 -18.84 -18.11 52.14
C LEU A 250 -18.94 -18.98 53.40
N VAL A 251 -19.00 -20.30 53.24
CA VAL A 251 -18.95 -21.23 54.37
C VAL A 251 -17.59 -21.18 55.08
N ALA A 252 -16.49 -21.08 54.34
CA ALA A 252 -15.15 -20.92 54.91
C ALA A 252 -14.98 -19.59 55.65
N ALA A 253 -15.53 -18.49 55.11
CA ALA A 253 -15.52 -17.17 55.74
C ALA A 253 -16.29 -17.16 57.06
N ILE A 254 -17.49 -17.77 57.10
CA ILE A 254 -18.27 -17.90 58.35
C ILE A 254 -17.50 -18.71 59.40
N LEU A 255 -16.80 -19.77 58.99
CA LEU A 255 -15.94 -20.54 59.88
C LEU A 255 -14.75 -19.75 60.41
N MET A 256 -14.09 -18.93 59.56
CA MET A 256 -12.95 -18.11 59.98
C MET A 256 -13.34 -16.92 60.85
N THR A 257 -14.48 -16.28 60.61
CA THR A 257 -14.95 -15.15 61.46
C THR A 257 -15.45 -15.56 62.84
N ARG A 258 -15.40 -16.85 63.19
CA ARG A 258 -15.82 -17.33 64.51
C ARG A 258 -14.77 -17.10 65.61
N ASP A 259 -13.55 -16.73 65.24
CA ASP A 259 -12.54 -16.26 66.18
C ASP A 259 -12.55 -14.72 66.20
N ARG A 260 -12.74 -14.13 67.38
CA ARG A 260 -12.71 -12.67 67.60
C ARG A 260 -11.28 -12.19 67.39
N GLU A 261 -11.03 -11.48 66.30
CA GLU A 261 -9.86 -10.61 66.18
C GLU A 261 -10.17 -9.28 66.87
N GLU A 262 -9.50 -9.03 67.99
CA GLU A 262 -9.47 -7.74 68.67
C GLU A 262 -8.14 -7.08 68.27
N GLU A 263 -8.08 -6.54 67.04
CA GLU A 263 -6.95 -5.71 66.61
C GLU A 263 -7.01 -4.37 67.35
N VAL A 264 -6.35 -4.29 68.50
CA VAL A 264 -6.05 -3.03 69.16
C VAL A 264 -4.66 -2.60 68.71
N GLU A 265 -4.59 -1.64 67.79
CA GLU A 265 -3.38 -0.81 67.63
C GLU A 265 -3.16 -0.08 68.96
N ARG A 266 -2.34 -0.64 69.86
CA ARG A 266 -2.00 0.01 71.13
C ARG A 266 -0.88 1.01 70.89
N ASP A 267 -1.23 2.29 71.01
CA ASP A 267 -0.35 3.45 70.96
C ASP A 267 0.90 3.28 71.87
N ILE A 268 2.05 3.58 71.27
CA ILE A 268 3.23 4.25 71.83
C ILE A 268 3.37 4.18 73.36
N PHE A 269 4.22 3.27 73.88
CA PHE A 269 4.60 3.29 75.29
C PHE A 269 5.30 4.62 75.62
N GLU A 270 4.73 5.44 76.52
CA GLU A 270 5.37 6.67 77.06
C GLU A 270 6.66 6.36 77.85
N TYR A 271 6.84 5.10 78.29
CA TYR A 271 7.97 4.65 79.09
C TYR A 271 8.54 3.33 78.58
N CYS A 272 9.85 3.13 78.71
CA CYS A 272 10.50 1.89 78.31
C CYS A 272 10.14 0.74 79.27
N PRO A 273 9.54 -0.37 78.78
CA PRO A 273 9.06 -1.46 79.65
C PRO A 273 10.18 -2.22 80.39
N ALA A 274 11.45 -2.03 80.01
CA ALA A 274 12.59 -2.70 80.65
C ALA A 274 13.28 -1.87 81.75
N CYS A 275 13.18 -0.54 81.72
CA CYS A 275 13.87 0.34 82.67
C CYS A 275 13.06 1.53 83.18
N ASP A 276 11.82 1.67 82.72
CA ASP A 276 10.86 2.72 83.08
C ASP A 276 11.35 4.15 82.79
N GLY A 277 12.26 4.29 81.82
CA GLY A 277 12.73 5.59 81.33
C GLY A 277 11.75 6.21 80.34
N GLU A 278 11.54 7.52 80.41
CA GLU A 278 10.66 8.27 79.51
C GLU A 278 11.12 8.15 78.05
N LEU A 279 10.17 7.96 77.13
CA LEU A 279 10.39 7.86 75.69
C LEU A 279 9.61 8.95 74.95
N GLU A 280 10.24 9.64 74.00
CA GLU A 280 9.61 10.73 73.24
C GLU A 280 8.74 10.24 72.06
N GLY A 281 8.61 8.92 71.89
CA GLY A 281 7.55 8.28 71.10
C GLY A 281 7.97 7.64 69.76
N ASP A 282 9.12 7.99 69.17
CA ASP A 282 9.55 7.48 67.87
C ASP A 282 10.89 6.70 67.90
N GLU A 283 11.44 6.47 69.09
CA GLU A 283 12.73 5.81 69.24
C GLU A 283 12.66 4.28 69.00
N ASP A 284 13.50 3.78 68.08
CA ASP A 284 13.63 2.35 67.79
C ASP A 284 14.39 1.58 68.89
N ARG A 285 15.16 2.29 69.73
CA ARG A 285 15.98 1.73 70.80
C ARG A 285 16.02 2.70 71.98
N CYS A 286 15.78 2.19 73.19
CA CYS A 286 15.73 3.05 74.39
C CYS A 286 17.10 3.70 74.68
N PRO A 287 17.18 5.02 74.89
CA PRO A 287 18.42 5.74 75.21
C PRO A 287 19.02 5.36 76.57
N HIS A 288 18.19 4.93 77.51
CA HIS A 288 18.58 4.69 78.90
C HIS A 288 19.15 3.29 79.15
N CYS A 289 18.66 2.26 78.44
CA CYS A 289 19.07 0.86 78.64
C CYS A 289 19.48 0.13 77.35
N ALA A 290 19.44 0.82 76.20
CA ALA A 290 19.75 0.27 74.88
C ALA A 290 18.92 -0.98 74.50
N PHE A 291 17.71 -1.09 75.04
CA PHE A 291 16.74 -2.15 74.72
C PHE A 291 16.07 -1.90 73.36
N ASN A 292 15.80 -2.96 72.59
CA ASN A 292 15.29 -2.86 71.22
C ASN A 292 13.76 -2.78 71.19
N LEU A 293 13.23 -1.55 71.19
CA LEU A 293 11.80 -1.25 71.20
C LEU A 293 11.10 -1.63 69.90
N LYS A 294 11.82 -1.60 68.77
CA LYS A 294 11.29 -1.99 67.45
C LYS A 294 10.95 -3.47 67.37
N LYS A 295 11.80 -4.32 67.96
CA LYS A 295 11.57 -5.78 67.98
C LYS A 295 10.51 -6.16 69.02
N ALA A 296 10.53 -5.50 70.18
CA ALA A 296 9.52 -5.70 71.23
C ALA A 296 8.09 -5.29 70.78
N ARG A 297 7.95 -4.36 69.83
CA ARG A 297 6.65 -4.00 69.23
C ARG A 297 6.09 -4.99 68.22
N LYS A 298 6.87 -5.99 67.79
CA LYS A 298 6.49 -6.88 66.67
C LYS A 298 6.34 -8.35 67.06
N GLN A 299 6.82 -8.75 68.23
CA GLN A 299 6.84 -10.14 68.67
C GLN A 299 6.38 -10.21 70.13
N PHE A 300 5.24 -10.87 70.35
CA PHE A 300 4.60 -11.04 71.65
C PHE A 300 4.22 -12.52 71.83
N HIS A 301 4.25 -12.96 73.09
CA HIS A 301 3.70 -14.23 73.55
C HIS A 301 2.82 -13.97 74.78
N ASP A 302 1.90 -14.88 75.07
CA ASP A 302 1.06 -14.78 76.25
C ASP A 302 1.80 -15.36 77.45
N CYS A 303 1.78 -14.64 78.58
CA CYS A 303 2.33 -15.16 79.83
C CYS A 303 1.51 -16.36 80.31
N ASP A 304 2.15 -17.52 80.51
CA ASP A 304 1.48 -18.76 80.92
C ASP A 304 0.67 -18.66 82.23
N GLU A 305 1.04 -17.76 83.15
CA GLU A 305 0.34 -17.58 84.43
C GLU A 305 -0.84 -16.58 84.41
N CYS A 306 -0.71 -15.44 83.72
CA CYS A 306 -1.75 -14.39 83.74
C CYS A 306 -2.48 -14.21 82.41
N GLY A 307 -2.02 -14.87 81.33
CA GLY A 307 -2.65 -14.85 80.01
C GLY A 307 -2.63 -13.48 79.33
N GLU A 308 -1.80 -12.55 79.80
CA GLU A 308 -1.60 -11.26 79.14
C GLU A 308 -0.43 -11.34 78.16
N SER A 309 -0.56 -10.63 77.04
CA SER A 309 0.41 -10.60 75.94
C SER A 309 1.61 -9.72 76.29
N ILE A 310 2.83 -10.27 76.23
CA ILE A 310 4.06 -9.63 76.66
C ILE A 310 5.11 -9.75 75.56
N PRO A 311 5.97 -8.71 75.35
CA PRO A 311 7.04 -8.80 74.37
C PRO A 311 8.02 -9.96 74.66
N ASP A 312 8.41 -10.69 73.62
CA ASP A 312 9.32 -11.87 73.68
C ASP A 312 10.74 -11.58 74.19
N LEU A 313 11.09 -10.31 74.40
CA LEU A 313 12.41 -9.87 74.83
C LEU A 313 12.48 -9.53 76.33
N LEU A 314 11.38 -9.65 77.07
CA LEU A 314 11.37 -9.49 78.52
C LEU A 314 11.51 -10.84 79.22
N ASP A 315 12.45 -10.92 80.16
CA ASP A 315 12.70 -12.12 80.96
C ASP A 315 11.65 -12.31 82.08
N ASN A 316 10.83 -11.28 82.34
CA ASN A 316 9.83 -11.25 83.40
C ASN A 316 8.53 -10.60 82.92
N CYS A 317 7.39 -11.08 83.40
CA CYS A 317 6.09 -10.47 83.11
C CYS A 317 5.94 -9.12 83.83
N VAL A 318 5.62 -8.05 83.10
CA VAL A 318 5.43 -6.70 83.65
C VAL A 318 4.20 -6.61 84.57
N TYR A 319 3.19 -7.45 84.32
CA TYR A 319 1.90 -7.38 85.01
C TYR A 319 1.81 -8.25 86.26
N CYS A 320 2.46 -9.43 86.28
CA CYS A 320 2.45 -10.35 87.42
C CYS A 320 3.83 -10.62 88.04
N GLY A 321 4.93 -10.27 87.37
CA GLY A 321 6.29 -10.42 87.88
C GLY A 321 6.91 -11.81 87.72
N ALA A 322 6.22 -12.77 87.11
CA ALA A 322 6.71 -14.14 86.91
C ALA A 322 7.85 -14.20 85.87
N ASP A 323 8.87 -15.04 86.13
CA ASP A 323 9.97 -15.31 85.19
C ASP A 323 9.45 -16.06 83.94
N GLN A 324 9.89 -15.66 82.75
CA GLN A 324 9.54 -16.27 81.47
C GLN A 324 10.71 -17.09 80.89
N ASP A 325 10.42 -18.27 80.32
CA ASP A 325 11.42 -19.08 79.61
C ASP A 325 11.21 -19.01 78.09
N VAL A 326 11.91 -18.08 77.45
CA VAL A 326 11.83 -17.81 76.00
C VAL A 326 12.67 -18.78 75.15
N SER A 327 13.34 -19.76 75.75
CA SER A 327 14.25 -20.66 75.03
C SER A 327 13.55 -21.72 74.16
N SER A 328 12.29 -22.03 74.47
CA SER A 328 11.47 -23.02 73.76
C SER A 328 10.96 -22.55 72.39
N TYR A 329 11.00 -21.24 72.12
CA TYR A 329 10.47 -20.63 70.89
C TYR A 329 11.51 -20.41 69.78
N PHE A 330 12.78 -20.80 69.99
CA PHE A 330 13.83 -20.67 68.98
C PHE A 330 14.29 -22.05 68.45
N GLU A 331 13.95 -22.39 67.21
CA GLU A 331 14.48 -23.60 66.56
C GLU A 331 15.95 -23.42 66.10
N GLN A 332 16.83 -24.30 66.56
CA GLN A 332 18.25 -24.27 66.26
C GLN A 332 18.52 -24.75 64.82
N ARG A 333 18.96 -23.84 63.94
CA ARG A 333 19.23 -24.15 62.52
C ARG A 333 20.39 -25.15 62.36
N THR A 334 20.14 -26.26 61.68
CA THR A 334 21.19 -27.19 61.23
C THR A 334 21.80 -26.72 59.90
N ARG A 335 23.13 -26.74 59.81
CA ARG A 335 23.92 -26.27 58.66
C ARG A 335 23.78 -27.26 57.49
N ARG A 336 23.24 -26.82 56.35
CA ARG A 336 23.18 -27.63 55.11
C ARG A 336 24.55 -27.64 54.41
N GLU A 337 25.03 -28.83 54.04
CA GLU A 337 26.21 -29.03 53.20
C GLU A 337 25.90 -28.76 51.71
N PRO A 338 26.85 -28.21 50.92
CA PRO A 338 26.62 -27.88 49.52
C PRO A 338 26.70 -29.14 48.63
N LYS A 339 25.66 -29.38 47.83
CA LYS A 339 25.68 -30.40 46.75
C LYS A 339 26.37 -29.82 45.50
N VAL A 340 27.37 -30.54 45.01
CA VAL A 340 28.06 -30.29 43.72
C VAL A 340 27.11 -30.64 42.57
N LYS A 341 27.00 -29.75 41.57
CA LYS A 341 26.19 -29.97 40.35
C LYS A 341 26.94 -30.90 39.38
N GLU A 342 26.23 -31.91 38.89
CA GLU A 342 26.68 -32.86 37.87
C GLU A 342 26.55 -32.21 36.48
N MET A 343 27.66 -32.13 35.73
CA MET A 343 27.66 -31.66 34.34
C MET A 343 27.23 -32.82 33.44
N VAL A 344 26.14 -32.61 32.69
CA VAL A 344 25.68 -33.52 31.64
C VAL A 344 26.51 -33.25 30.39
N SER A 345 27.30 -34.23 29.96
CA SER A 345 27.99 -34.25 28.66
C SER A 345 27.01 -34.63 27.55
N LEU A 346 26.94 -33.80 26.50
CA LEU A 346 26.22 -34.14 25.26
C LEU A 346 26.92 -35.32 24.55
N PRO A 347 26.16 -36.20 23.87
CA PRO A 347 26.74 -37.27 23.07
C PRO A 347 27.40 -36.73 21.80
N GLU A 348 28.55 -37.31 21.45
CA GLU A 348 29.22 -37.16 20.16
C GLU A 348 28.39 -37.90 19.10
N ASP A 349 27.72 -37.16 18.23
CA ASP A 349 27.10 -37.71 17.02
C ASP A 349 28.08 -37.62 15.85
N GLU A 350 28.14 -38.73 15.12
CA GLU A 350 29.05 -39.05 14.02
C GLU A 350 28.90 -38.11 12.82
N GLU A 351 30.05 -37.84 12.19
CA GLU A 351 30.24 -37.12 10.92
C GLU A 351 29.18 -37.49 9.87
N LYS A 352 28.29 -36.55 9.58
CA LYS A 352 27.64 -36.42 8.28
C LYS A 352 28.03 -35.08 7.69
N ASP A 353 28.69 -35.16 6.54
CA ASP A 353 29.06 -34.04 5.70
C ASP A 353 27.80 -33.31 5.21
N ASP A 354 27.40 -32.27 5.94
CA ASP A 354 26.55 -31.22 5.39
C ASP A 354 27.49 -30.22 4.69
N GLU A 355 27.64 -30.39 3.38
CA GLU A 355 28.33 -29.47 2.49
C GLU A 355 27.63 -28.11 2.53
N ILE A 356 28.19 -27.18 3.30
CA ILE A 356 27.86 -25.75 3.20
C ILE A 356 28.42 -25.29 1.85
N VAL A 357 27.54 -25.10 0.88
CA VAL A 357 27.89 -24.42 -0.37
C VAL A 357 28.04 -22.94 -0.06
N GLU A 358 29.25 -22.53 0.32
CA GLU A 358 29.66 -21.13 0.33
C GLU A 358 29.73 -20.66 -1.13
N GLY A 359 28.69 -19.96 -1.58
CA GLY A 359 28.71 -19.23 -2.84
C GLY A 359 29.86 -18.22 -2.81
N THR A 360 30.81 -18.36 -3.73
CA THR A 360 32.04 -17.56 -3.79
C THR A 360 31.83 -16.15 -4.36
N GLU A 361 30.68 -15.53 -4.13
CA GLU A 361 30.48 -14.12 -4.47
C GLU A 361 30.80 -13.30 -3.23
N ASP A 362 32.03 -12.82 -3.19
CA ASP A 362 32.53 -11.89 -2.20
C ASP A 362 31.64 -10.64 -2.28
N PHE A 363 30.75 -10.45 -1.29
CA PHE A 363 29.78 -9.34 -1.25
C PHE A 363 30.48 -7.98 -1.44
N ALA A 364 31.72 -7.87 -0.96
CA ALA A 364 32.57 -6.70 -1.13
C ALA A 364 32.91 -6.40 -2.61
N GLN A 365 33.07 -7.44 -3.44
CA GLN A 365 33.36 -7.28 -4.88
C GLN A 365 32.11 -6.85 -5.64
N ALA A 366 30.94 -7.40 -5.30
CA ALA A 366 29.66 -7.03 -5.92
C ALA A 366 29.28 -5.56 -5.59
N VAL A 367 29.44 -5.14 -4.34
CA VAL A 367 29.15 -3.74 -3.91
C VAL A 367 30.08 -2.74 -4.60
N LYS A 368 31.34 -3.13 -4.82
CA LYS A 368 32.32 -2.32 -5.56
C LYS A 368 32.00 -2.19 -7.05
N ASP A 369 31.43 -3.23 -7.66
CA ASP A 369 30.96 -3.20 -9.05
C ASP A 369 29.73 -2.28 -9.24
N PHE A 370 28.96 -2.01 -8.16
CA PHE A 370 27.90 -0.99 -8.13
C PHE A 370 28.40 0.43 -7.81
N GLY A 371 29.71 0.61 -7.57
CA GLY A 371 30.33 1.92 -7.38
C GLY A 371 30.31 2.46 -5.94
N TYR A 372 30.07 1.59 -4.95
CA TYR A 372 30.11 1.95 -3.53
C TYR A 372 31.33 1.30 -2.87
N ASP A 373 32.09 2.07 -2.08
CA ASP A 373 33.17 1.55 -1.23
C ASP A 373 32.57 1.17 0.15
N GLU A 374 33.03 0.06 0.74
CA GLU A 374 32.52 -0.51 2.01
C GLU A 374 32.45 0.51 3.15
N ASP A 375 33.47 1.38 3.24
CA ASP A 375 33.54 2.46 4.23
C ASP A 375 32.43 3.52 4.05
N ASN A 376 31.98 3.77 2.81
CA ASN A 376 30.94 4.80 2.54
C ASN A 376 29.53 4.30 2.88
N LEU A 377 29.31 2.99 2.81
CA LEU A 377 28.04 2.36 3.19
C LEU A 377 27.90 2.29 4.71
N GLU A 378 28.97 1.96 5.44
CA GLU A 378 28.94 1.95 6.90
C GLU A 378 28.70 3.37 7.45
N ASP A 379 29.39 4.38 6.92
CA ASP A 379 29.25 5.77 7.35
C ASP A 379 27.84 6.35 7.05
N GLU A 380 27.27 6.09 5.86
CA GLU A 380 25.91 6.55 5.51
C GLU A 380 24.83 5.85 6.34
N TRP A 381 25.01 4.57 6.67
CA TRP A 381 24.06 3.83 7.51
C TRP A 381 24.13 4.29 8.95
N ASP A 382 25.32 4.52 9.50
CA ASP A 382 25.48 5.07 10.84
C ASP A 382 24.88 6.48 10.95
N GLU A 383 25.08 7.34 9.96
CA GLU A 383 24.48 8.69 9.94
C GLU A 383 22.94 8.65 9.80
N ASN A 384 22.42 7.73 8.98
CA ASN A 384 20.98 7.53 8.82
C ASN A 384 20.32 6.92 10.07
N ILE A 385 20.99 6.01 10.77
CA ILE A 385 20.50 5.44 12.02
C ILE A 385 20.48 6.51 13.12
N ILE A 386 21.55 7.31 13.25
CA ILE A 386 21.61 8.41 14.23
C ILE A 386 20.51 9.46 13.95
N SER A 387 20.27 9.81 12.68
CA SER A 387 19.21 10.76 12.33
C SER A 387 17.80 10.20 12.56
N ALA A 388 17.57 8.92 12.27
CA ALA A 388 16.30 8.25 12.53
C ALA A 388 16.03 8.11 14.04
N GLU A 389 17.03 7.76 14.85
CA GLU A 389 16.90 7.70 16.30
C GLU A 389 16.58 9.09 16.89
N ALA A 390 17.23 10.14 16.39
CA ALA A 390 16.94 11.52 16.82
C ALA A 390 15.52 11.99 16.42
N GLU A 391 15.02 11.59 15.25
CA GLU A 391 13.66 11.91 14.82
C GLU A 391 12.61 11.17 15.66
N VAL A 392 12.87 9.90 15.99
CA VAL A 392 12.00 9.09 16.84
C VAL A 392 11.97 9.63 18.27
N GLU A 393 13.12 10.03 18.83
CA GLU A 393 13.19 10.65 20.17
C GLU A 393 12.46 12.00 20.18
N ALA A 394 12.63 12.83 19.15
CA ALA A 394 11.90 14.10 19.02
C ALA A 394 10.39 13.92 18.82
N ALA A 395 9.95 12.85 18.17
CA ALA A 395 8.53 12.50 18.05
C ALA A 395 7.97 12.00 19.39
N TYR A 396 8.74 11.17 20.11
CA TYR A 396 8.36 10.66 21.41
C TYR A 396 8.27 11.78 22.46
N ASP A 397 9.21 12.72 22.45
CA ASP A 397 9.23 13.89 23.34
C ASP A 397 8.06 14.83 23.07
N ARG A 398 7.68 15.07 21.80
CA ARG A 398 6.47 15.86 21.47
C ARG A 398 5.21 15.18 22.00
N ARG A 399 5.08 13.87 21.80
CA ARG A 399 3.92 13.10 22.24
C ARG A 399 3.81 13.04 23.77
N ASN A 400 4.93 12.91 24.45
CA ASN A 400 5.00 12.91 25.90
C ASN A 400 4.77 14.32 26.48
N ALA A 401 5.27 15.38 25.84
CA ALA A 401 5.01 16.76 26.24
C ALA A 401 3.52 17.12 26.12
N GLU A 402 2.86 16.75 25.02
CA GLU A 402 1.42 16.92 24.85
C GLU A 402 0.60 16.14 25.89
N GLN A 403 1.06 14.93 26.24
CA GLN A 403 0.40 14.09 27.24
C GLN A 403 0.58 14.66 28.66
N ILE A 404 1.78 15.15 29.00
CA ILE A 404 2.08 15.79 30.28
C ILE A 404 1.37 17.15 30.42
N GLU A 405 1.24 17.92 29.34
CA GLU A 405 0.44 19.15 29.35
C GLU A 405 -1.05 18.84 29.54
N ARG A 406 -1.58 17.81 28.87
CA ARG A 406 -2.97 17.36 29.04
C ARG A 406 -3.25 16.83 30.45
N GLU A 407 -2.30 16.14 31.07
CA GLU A 407 -2.42 15.64 32.46
C GLU A 407 -2.29 16.73 33.53
N ASN A 408 -1.58 17.83 33.22
CA ASN A 408 -1.44 18.99 34.13
C ASN A 408 -2.56 20.04 33.97
N MET A 409 -3.40 19.94 32.96
CA MET A 409 -4.55 20.83 32.76
C MET A 409 -5.69 20.45 33.71
N THR A 410 -6.38 21.45 34.24
CA THR A 410 -7.58 21.21 35.05
C THR A 410 -8.75 20.75 34.16
N GLU A 411 -9.73 20.06 34.74
CA GLU A 411 -10.86 19.47 33.99
C GLU A 411 -11.66 20.53 33.19
N GLU A 412 -11.78 21.76 33.70
CA GLU A 412 -12.38 22.90 32.97
C GLU A 412 -11.52 23.40 31.79
N GLU A 413 -10.20 23.30 31.86
CA GLU A 413 -9.29 23.71 30.77
C GLU A 413 -9.22 22.65 29.66
N LEU A 414 -9.38 21.37 30.01
CA LEU A 414 -9.42 20.23 29.09
C LEU A 414 -10.69 20.28 28.22
N GLU A 415 -11.85 20.58 28.83
CA GLU A 415 -13.11 20.81 28.11
C GLU A 415 -13.04 22.03 27.18
N ALA A 416 -12.33 23.10 27.56
CA ALA A 416 -12.13 24.26 26.69
C ALA A 416 -11.22 23.94 25.51
N TYR A 417 -10.13 23.17 25.72
CA TYR A 417 -9.21 22.75 24.68
C TYR A 417 -9.91 21.86 23.64
N ASP A 418 -10.68 20.86 24.09
CA ASP A 418 -11.44 19.97 23.21
C ASP A 418 -12.55 20.72 22.42
N ASN A 419 -13.09 21.83 22.96
CA ASN A 419 -14.07 22.68 22.28
C ASN A 419 -13.47 23.68 21.26
N THR A 420 -12.15 23.90 21.23
CA THR A 420 -11.51 24.80 20.26
C THR A 420 -11.25 24.15 18.89
N VAL A 421 -11.22 22.81 18.83
CA VAL A 421 -11.14 22.06 17.57
C VAL A 421 -12.55 21.78 17.07
N THR A 422 -13.15 22.76 16.40
CA THR A 422 -14.48 22.61 15.80
C THR A 422 -14.42 21.68 14.59
N THR A 423 -14.74 20.40 14.80
CA THR A 423 -15.14 19.52 13.69
C THR A 423 -16.61 19.77 13.38
N THR A 424 -16.99 19.74 12.09
CA THR A 424 -18.37 19.96 11.63
C THR A 424 -19.29 18.76 11.88
N LEU A 425 -18.86 17.80 12.70
CA LEU A 425 -19.59 16.56 12.97
C LEU A 425 -20.20 16.65 14.36
N LYS A 426 -21.53 16.68 14.40
CA LYS A 426 -22.30 16.59 15.65
C LYS A 426 -22.06 15.23 16.31
N SER A 427 -21.94 15.22 17.63
CA SER A 427 -21.80 14.01 18.42
C SER A 427 -23.06 13.14 18.33
N MET A 428 -22.89 11.85 18.59
CA MET A 428 -23.99 10.87 18.55
C MET A 428 -25.06 11.17 19.63
N GLU A 429 -24.68 11.85 20.72
CA GLU A 429 -25.60 12.33 21.76
C GLU A 429 -26.43 13.54 21.33
N ASP A 430 -25.88 14.44 20.51
CA ASP A 430 -26.63 15.55 19.92
C ASP A 430 -27.65 15.07 18.86
N LEU A 431 -27.34 13.98 18.15
CA LEU A 431 -28.26 13.33 17.21
C LEU A 431 -29.37 12.52 17.90
N GLY A 432 -29.18 12.12 19.16
CA GLY A 432 -30.15 11.34 19.92
C GLY A 432 -31.30 12.16 20.53
N ASN A 433 -31.06 13.45 20.82
CA ASN A 433 -32.04 14.32 21.48
C ASN A 433 -32.93 15.12 20.51
N GLU A 434 -32.51 15.32 19.27
CA GLU A 434 -33.34 15.88 18.20
C GLU A 434 -33.78 14.73 17.29
N GLY A 435 -34.94 14.13 17.57
CA GLY A 435 -35.58 13.18 16.67
C GLY A 435 -35.71 13.80 15.28
N VAL A 436 -34.85 13.37 14.36
CA VAL A 436 -34.80 13.91 13.01
C VAL A 436 -36.04 13.42 12.28
N ASP A 437 -37.05 14.29 12.20
CA ASP A 437 -38.29 14.03 11.50
C ASP A 437 -38.00 14.00 9.99
N ILE A 438 -37.72 12.81 9.46
CA ILE A 438 -37.28 12.58 8.08
C ILE A 438 -38.27 13.20 7.08
N ASP A 439 -39.56 13.20 7.42
CA ASP A 439 -40.62 13.80 6.64
C ASP A 439 -40.53 15.34 6.58
N ALA A 440 -40.04 15.99 7.64
CA ALA A 440 -39.83 17.45 7.66
C ALA A 440 -38.63 17.85 6.80
N ILE A 441 -37.57 17.03 6.77
CA ILE A 441 -36.39 17.24 5.93
C ILE A 441 -36.73 17.04 4.46
N LEU A 442 -37.48 15.99 4.12
CA LEU A 442 -37.94 15.75 2.75
C LEU A 442 -38.85 16.87 2.25
N LYS A 443 -39.74 17.38 3.11
CA LYS A 443 -40.62 18.49 2.78
C LYS A 443 -39.89 19.82 2.61
N ALA A 444 -38.76 20.02 3.31
CA ALA A 444 -37.92 21.20 3.17
C ALA A 444 -37.04 21.15 1.90
N LYS A 445 -36.73 19.97 1.38
CA LYS A 445 -35.86 19.77 0.20
C LYS A 445 -36.58 19.72 -1.16
N GLY A 446 -37.91 19.82 -1.18
CA GLY A 446 -38.71 19.83 -2.42
C GLY A 446 -39.06 18.44 -2.95
N GLU A 447 -39.89 18.37 -3.99
CA GLU A 447 -40.42 17.12 -4.55
C GLU A 447 -39.30 16.17 -5.01
N VAL A 448 -39.33 14.94 -4.47
CA VAL A 448 -38.52 13.82 -4.95
C VAL A 448 -39.09 13.38 -6.29
N ILE A 449 -38.35 13.64 -7.37
CA ILE A 449 -38.71 13.16 -8.71
C ILE A 449 -38.01 11.82 -8.90
N SER A 450 -38.79 10.74 -8.93
CA SER A 450 -38.28 9.43 -9.34
C SER A 450 -37.83 9.48 -10.79
N LEU A 451 -36.69 8.86 -11.10
CA LEU A 451 -36.12 8.77 -12.46
C LEU A 451 -37.00 7.99 -13.47
N LYS A 452 -38.15 7.48 -13.03
CA LYS A 452 -39.22 6.98 -13.89
C LYS A 452 -40.28 8.08 -13.99
N ASP A 453 -40.28 8.80 -15.09
CA ASP A 453 -41.46 9.53 -15.53
C ASP A 453 -42.42 8.49 -16.15
N ASP A 454 -43.71 8.55 -15.82
CA ASP A 454 -44.77 7.61 -16.25
C ASP A 454 -45.11 7.75 -17.76
N GLY A 455 -44.12 8.03 -18.60
CA GLY A 455 -44.27 8.24 -20.03
C GLY A 455 -43.02 7.92 -20.86
N ASP A 456 -42.01 7.27 -20.29
CA ASP A 456 -40.79 6.89 -21.02
C ASP A 456 -40.90 5.44 -21.55
N ASP A 457 -41.01 5.33 -22.86
CA ASP A 457 -41.13 4.10 -23.63
C ASP A 457 -39.79 3.37 -23.78
N GLY A 458 -39.07 3.18 -22.67
CA GLY A 458 -38.03 2.16 -22.51
C GLY A 458 -36.89 2.15 -23.54
N SER A 459 -36.67 3.23 -24.27
CA SER A 459 -35.60 3.34 -25.26
C SER A 459 -34.50 4.26 -24.74
N GLU A 460 -33.33 3.67 -24.51
CA GLU A 460 -31.99 4.24 -24.38
C GLU A 460 -31.89 5.70 -23.87
N LEU A 461 -31.24 5.87 -22.71
CA LEU A 461 -30.70 7.14 -22.23
C LEU A 461 -29.76 7.75 -23.28
N SER A 462 -30.33 8.52 -24.21
CA SER A 462 -29.60 9.24 -25.24
C SER A 462 -29.03 10.52 -24.63
N ALA A 463 -27.85 10.96 -25.10
CA ALA A 463 -27.13 12.17 -24.69
C ALA A 463 -27.89 13.51 -24.88
N SER A 464 -29.19 13.45 -25.14
CA SER A 464 -30.09 14.55 -25.47
C SER A 464 -31.10 14.89 -24.37
N ASP A 465 -30.94 14.38 -23.14
CA ASP A 465 -31.78 14.79 -22.00
C ASP A 465 -31.43 16.21 -21.52
N ALA A 466 -31.90 17.19 -22.30
CA ALA A 466 -31.70 18.61 -22.13
C ALA A 466 -32.15 19.12 -20.75
N LYS A 467 -33.11 18.43 -20.13
CA LYS A 467 -33.75 18.86 -18.89
C LYS A 467 -32.90 18.54 -17.67
N ILE A 468 -32.19 17.41 -17.68
CA ILE A 468 -31.23 17.06 -16.63
C ILE A 468 -29.98 17.93 -16.74
N ARG A 469 -29.47 18.14 -17.96
CA ARG A 469 -28.30 19.01 -18.22
C ARG A 469 -28.55 20.46 -17.82
N GLY A 470 -29.71 21.03 -18.18
CA GLY A 470 -30.06 22.40 -17.79
C GLY A 470 -30.13 22.59 -16.28
N ARG A 471 -30.63 21.60 -15.53
CA ARG A 471 -30.66 21.64 -14.06
C ARG A 471 -29.27 21.50 -13.44
N LEU A 472 -28.39 20.71 -14.04
CA LEU A 472 -26.99 20.64 -13.60
C LEU A 472 -26.32 22.00 -13.76
N TYR A 473 -26.49 22.68 -14.90
CA TYR A 473 -25.97 24.03 -15.13
C TYR A 473 -26.55 25.07 -14.17
N GLU A 474 -27.84 24.96 -13.81
CA GLU A 474 -28.47 25.82 -12.81
C GLU A 474 -27.93 25.58 -11.38
N ILE A 475 -27.56 24.34 -11.04
CA ILE A 475 -26.98 23.98 -9.74
C ILE A 475 -25.49 24.35 -9.66
N THR A 476 -24.72 24.13 -10.74
CA THR A 476 -23.27 24.41 -10.77
C THR A 476 -22.95 25.87 -11.07
N GLY A 477 -23.91 26.62 -11.62
CA GLY A 477 -23.72 28.01 -12.03
C GLY A 477 -22.88 28.18 -13.30
N GLU A 478 -22.72 27.12 -14.09
CA GLU A 478 -21.92 27.11 -15.32
C GLU A 478 -22.80 27.40 -16.56
N ASP A 479 -22.33 28.25 -17.48
CA ASP A 479 -22.99 28.48 -18.78
C ASP A 479 -22.68 27.30 -19.72
N GLY A 480 -23.47 26.24 -19.59
CA GLY A 480 -23.38 25.06 -20.44
C GLY A 480 -24.16 25.20 -21.75
N ILE A 481 -23.78 24.41 -22.76
CA ILE A 481 -24.42 24.43 -24.09
C ILE A 481 -25.66 23.53 -24.08
N MET A 482 -26.82 24.10 -24.43
CA MET A 482 -28.09 23.37 -24.51
C MET A 482 -28.35 22.81 -25.93
N PRO A 483 -29.14 21.73 -26.07
CA PRO A 483 -29.51 21.23 -27.39
C PRO A 483 -30.25 22.31 -28.21
N GLY A 484 -29.62 22.76 -29.31
CA GLY A 484 -30.12 23.84 -30.15
C GLY A 484 -29.18 25.05 -30.23
N ASP A 485 -28.20 25.15 -29.33
CA ASP A 485 -27.20 26.20 -29.35
C ASP A 485 -26.15 25.95 -30.45
N LYS A 486 -25.87 26.99 -31.24
CA LYS A 486 -24.86 26.94 -32.31
C LYS A 486 -23.47 27.19 -31.72
N VAL A 487 -22.73 26.10 -31.52
CA VAL A 487 -21.30 26.15 -31.24
C VAL A 487 -20.51 26.41 -32.53
N HIS A 488 -19.77 27.51 -32.57
CA HIS A 488 -18.77 27.75 -33.60
C HIS A 488 -17.45 27.09 -33.17
N VAL A 489 -17.24 25.85 -33.59
CA VAL A 489 -15.94 25.19 -33.40
C VAL A 489 -14.94 25.85 -34.35
N GLY A 490 -13.93 26.52 -33.79
CA GLY A 490 -12.84 27.19 -34.50
C GLY A 490 -11.88 26.24 -35.22
N MET A 491 -12.40 25.20 -35.86
CA MET A 491 -11.65 24.29 -36.71
C MET A 491 -12.20 24.48 -38.12
N LYS A 492 -11.38 25.02 -39.04
CA LYS A 492 -11.63 24.93 -40.48
C LYS A 492 -11.48 23.46 -40.89
N LEU A 493 -12.43 22.63 -40.49
CA LEU A 493 -12.67 21.33 -41.09
C LEU A 493 -13.16 21.60 -42.51
N THR A 494 -12.28 21.37 -43.47
CA THR A 494 -12.66 21.26 -44.87
C THR A 494 -13.67 20.12 -44.99
N ASP A 495 -14.88 20.47 -45.35
CA ASP A 495 -15.98 19.59 -45.72
C ASP A 495 -15.53 18.68 -46.88
N SER A 496 -15.17 17.43 -46.57
CA SER A 496 -14.73 16.42 -47.53
C SER A 496 -15.91 15.57 -48.05
N SER A 497 -17.01 16.24 -48.40
CA SER A 497 -18.15 15.64 -49.10
C SER A 497 -18.24 16.03 -50.58
N MET A 498 -17.10 16.23 -51.26
CA MET A 498 -17.07 16.45 -52.71
C MET A 498 -16.08 15.51 -53.41
N ALA A 499 -16.62 14.62 -54.23
CA ALA A 499 -15.89 13.61 -54.97
C ALA A 499 -14.89 14.24 -55.98
N GLY A 500 -13.63 13.78 -55.91
CA GLY A 500 -12.65 13.90 -56.99
C GLY A 500 -11.79 15.16 -56.99
N ASN A 501 -10.75 15.20 -56.15
CA ASN A 501 -9.38 15.50 -56.59
C ASN A 501 -8.37 15.27 -55.44
N GLU A 502 -7.13 14.98 -55.83
CA GLU A 502 -5.95 14.68 -55.02
C GLU A 502 -5.74 15.55 -53.76
N VAL A 503 -5.32 14.92 -52.67
CA VAL A 503 -4.96 15.58 -51.41
C VAL A 503 -3.44 15.75 -51.39
N SER A 504 -2.95 16.98 -51.20
CA SER A 504 -1.53 17.24 -50.92
C SER A 504 -1.28 17.15 -49.41
N ASP A 505 -0.32 16.33 -49.00
CA ASP A 505 0.11 16.19 -47.61
C ASP A 505 0.65 17.51 -47.04
N THR A 506 0.04 17.99 -45.96
CA THR A 506 0.59 19.03 -45.11
C THR A 506 0.63 18.53 -43.68
N THR A 507 1.85 18.32 -43.19
CA THR A 507 2.21 18.05 -41.79
C THR A 507 1.71 19.16 -40.87
N ALA A 508 0.92 18.80 -39.86
CA ALA A 508 0.56 19.69 -38.77
C ALA A 508 1.67 19.68 -37.71
N ASP A 509 2.31 20.84 -37.54
CA ASP A 509 3.26 21.14 -36.46
C ASP A 509 2.46 21.74 -35.29
N PHE A 510 2.53 21.12 -34.11
CA PHE A 510 1.82 21.57 -32.91
C PHE A 510 2.76 22.44 -32.07
N THR A 511 2.64 23.77 -32.21
CA THR A 511 3.20 24.72 -31.24
C THR A 511 2.09 25.44 -30.51
N TRP A 512 2.10 25.34 -29.18
CA TRP A 512 1.19 26.03 -28.27
C TRP A 512 1.79 27.40 -27.91
N ASP A 513 1.27 28.48 -28.49
CA ASP A 513 1.59 29.84 -28.06
C ASP A 513 0.68 30.23 -26.90
N SER A 514 1.21 30.11 -25.67
CA SER A 514 0.64 30.72 -24.47
C SER A 514 1.13 32.17 -24.36
N ALA A 515 0.31 33.11 -24.83
CA ALA A 515 0.45 34.53 -24.50
C ALA A 515 -0.92 35.11 -24.18
N ASP A 516 -1.00 35.70 -23.00
CA ASP A 516 -2.16 36.31 -22.37
C ASP A 516 -2.88 37.34 -23.26
N GLU A 517 -4.16 37.14 -23.57
CA GLU A 517 -5.09 38.24 -23.88
C GLU A 517 -6.46 37.97 -23.24
N GLU A 518 -6.74 38.72 -22.16
CA GLU A 518 -8.08 38.87 -21.58
C GLU A 518 -9.00 39.61 -22.57
N GLU A 519 -10.00 38.94 -23.15
CA GLU A 519 -11.04 39.62 -23.93
C GLU A 519 -12.24 40.02 -23.04
N LYS A 520 -12.40 41.33 -22.83
CA LYS A 520 -13.62 41.95 -22.26
C LYS A 520 -14.66 42.18 -23.36
N PRO A 521 -15.97 42.12 -23.04
CA PRO A 521 -17.03 42.20 -24.05
C PRO A 521 -17.22 43.63 -24.58
N LEU A 522 -17.51 43.71 -25.89
CA LEU A 522 -17.77 44.93 -26.64
C LEU A 522 -19.16 45.51 -26.34
N THR A 523 -19.22 46.81 -26.05
CA THR A 523 -20.41 47.65 -26.28
C THR A 523 -20.01 48.85 -27.14
N ASP A 524 -20.85 49.12 -28.14
CA ASP A 524 -20.76 50.25 -29.08
C ASP A 524 -20.79 51.61 -28.37
N GLU A 525 -19.80 52.48 -28.65
CA GLU A 525 -19.95 53.90 -29.04
C GLU A 525 -18.56 54.58 -29.22
N ASN A 526 -18.36 55.21 -30.38
CA ASN A 526 -17.18 55.97 -30.87
C ASN A 526 -17.08 57.37 -30.17
N PRO A 527 -16.07 58.30 -30.35
CA PRO A 527 -14.77 58.28 -31.07
C PRO A 527 -13.54 58.91 -30.35
N GLU A 528 -12.37 58.74 -30.99
CA GLU A 528 -11.20 59.65 -31.10
C GLU A 528 -10.46 60.17 -29.85
N SER A 529 -9.13 59.94 -29.77
CA SER A 529 -8.11 60.97 -30.08
C SER A 529 -6.68 60.67 -29.56
N SER A 530 -5.75 60.60 -30.51
CA SER A 530 -4.41 61.21 -30.55
C SER A 530 -3.49 61.35 -29.31
N LYS A 531 -2.24 60.89 -29.52
CA LYS A 531 -0.92 61.48 -29.10
C LYS A 531 -0.56 61.40 -27.60
N ALA A 532 0.69 61.34 -27.15
CA ALA A 532 2.03 61.21 -27.75
C ALA A 532 3.01 60.83 -26.61
N LYS A 533 4.13 60.18 -26.95
CA LYS A 533 5.30 60.01 -26.05
C LYS A 533 5.91 61.38 -25.69
N PRO A 534 6.63 61.52 -24.55
CA PRO A 534 8.09 61.56 -24.70
C PRO A 534 8.96 61.05 -23.53
N ALA A 535 10.16 60.62 -23.94
CA ALA A 535 11.50 60.88 -23.39
C ALA A 535 11.99 60.32 -22.03
N ARG A 536 12.97 59.41 -22.18
CA ARG A 536 14.12 59.07 -21.31
C ARG A 536 14.63 60.19 -20.39
N ARG A 537 14.90 59.84 -19.12
CA ARG A 537 16.00 60.40 -18.30
C ARG A 537 16.72 59.31 -17.49
N ARG A 538 18.01 59.57 -17.23
CA ARG A 538 19.09 58.71 -16.75
C ARG A 538 19.00 58.34 -15.25
N ALA A 539 19.65 57.23 -14.91
CA ALA A 539 19.87 56.70 -13.55
C ALA A 539 20.77 57.56 -12.64
N PRO A 540 20.65 57.36 -11.31
CA PRO A 540 21.77 57.41 -10.38
C PRO A 540 21.91 56.13 -9.52
N ARG A 541 23.11 55.96 -8.95
CA ARG A 541 23.63 54.79 -8.21
C ARG A 541 23.15 54.67 -6.74
N ARG A 542 22.93 53.41 -6.33
CA ARG A 542 23.09 52.72 -5.03
C ARG A 542 22.85 53.48 -3.70
N ARG A 543 21.89 52.96 -2.91
CA ARG A 543 21.93 52.80 -1.44
C ARG A 543 21.45 51.39 -1.09
N GLY A 544 22.10 50.76 -0.11
CA GLY A 544 21.77 49.41 0.36
C GLY A 544 20.37 49.36 0.96
N ALA A 545 19.64 48.31 0.66
CA ALA A 545 18.35 48.01 1.27
C ALA A 545 18.61 47.09 2.48
N GLU A 546 18.10 47.51 3.63
CA GLU A 546 17.91 46.69 4.81
C GLU A 546 16.98 45.52 4.46
N THR A 547 17.31 44.32 4.92
CA THR A 547 16.44 43.13 4.82
C THR A 547 15.17 43.37 5.63
N PRO A 548 13.95 43.32 5.03
CA PRO A 548 12.72 43.40 5.79
C PRO A 548 12.60 42.16 6.70
N GLN A 549 12.17 42.37 7.94
CA GLN A 549 11.79 41.26 8.83
C GLN A 549 10.53 40.60 8.24
N MET A 550 10.60 39.28 8.04
CA MET A 550 9.51 38.44 7.55
C MET A 550 8.91 37.67 8.74
N SER A 551 7.59 37.49 8.74
CA SER A 551 6.87 36.65 9.70
C SER A 551 6.48 35.33 9.04
N GLU A 552 6.52 34.23 9.78
CA GLU A 552 6.15 32.92 9.26
C GLU A 552 4.63 32.69 9.31
N CYS A 553 4.07 32.10 8.26
CA CYS A 553 2.67 31.71 8.21
C CYS A 553 2.40 30.52 9.15
N GLY A 554 1.66 30.73 10.24
CA GLY A 554 1.32 29.67 11.21
C GLY A 554 0.53 28.47 10.66
N ALA A 555 0.03 28.53 9.42
CA ALA A 555 -0.70 27.43 8.78
C ALA A 555 0.17 26.58 7.82
N CYS A 556 1.23 27.14 7.23
CA CYS A 556 2.02 26.45 6.21
C CYS A 556 3.54 26.71 6.24
N GLY A 557 4.02 27.51 7.20
CA GLY A 557 5.44 27.82 7.37
C GLY A 557 6.05 28.76 6.33
N ALA A 558 5.24 29.33 5.43
CA ALA A 558 5.75 30.23 4.38
C ALA A 558 6.09 31.63 4.92
N ASP A 559 7.19 32.22 4.45
CA ASP A 559 7.61 33.58 4.78
C ASP A 559 6.62 34.62 4.23
N LEU A 560 6.06 35.44 5.12
CA LEU A 560 5.13 36.53 4.82
C LEU A 560 5.75 37.89 5.18
N ALA A 561 5.42 38.91 4.40
CA ALA A 561 5.67 40.29 4.81
C ALA A 561 4.76 40.64 6.01
N MET A 562 5.27 41.40 6.99
CA MET A 562 4.56 41.72 8.25
C MET A 562 3.17 42.37 8.08
N ASP A 563 2.85 42.88 6.89
CA ASP A 563 1.59 43.54 6.53
C ASP A 563 0.71 42.72 5.56
N ALA A 564 1.07 41.46 5.27
CA ALA A 564 0.30 40.59 4.40
C ALA A 564 -0.96 40.07 5.11
N LYS A 565 -2.14 40.45 4.60
CA LYS A 565 -3.46 40.01 5.10
C LYS A 565 -3.88 38.64 4.60
N GLU A 566 -3.12 38.05 3.69
CA GLU A 566 -3.36 36.71 3.17
C GLU A 566 -2.05 36.05 2.75
N CYS A 567 -1.95 34.74 2.98
CA CYS A 567 -0.83 33.93 2.54
C CYS A 567 -0.98 33.57 1.06
N GLY A 568 -0.02 33.96 0.23
CA GLY A 568 -0.02 33.62 -1.19
C GLY A 568 0.14 32.12 -1.49
N THR A 569 0.65 31.33 -0.54
CA THR A 569 0.93 29.90 -0.73
C THR A 569 -0.26 29.01 -0.33
N CYS A 570 -0.93 29.31 0.79
CA CYS A 570 -2.04 28.49 1.29
C CYS A 570 -3.39 29.22 1.33
N GLY A 571 -3.45 30.50 0.98
CA GLY A 571 -4.69 31.30 0.97
C GLY A 571 -5.24 31.66 2.34
N ALA A 572 -4.54 31.33 3.43
CA ALA A 572 -4.96 31.68 4.80
C ALA A 572 -5.00 33.21 4.97
N LYS A 573 -6.12 33.74 5.46
CA LYS A 573 -6.30 35.17 5.73
C LYS A 573 -6.04 35.49 7.19
N PHE A 574 -5.33 36.59 7.45
CA PHE A 574 -4.98 37.05 8.79
C PHE A 574 -5.66 38.41 9.03
N GLU A 575 -6.36 38.56 10.17
CA GLU A 575 -7.02 39.82 10.57
C GLU A 575 -6.06 40.87 11.16
#